data_AF-X0ZCI9-F1
#
_entry.id   AF-X0ZCI9-F1
#
_cell.length_a   1.000
_cell.length_b   1.000
_cell.length_c   1.000
_cell.angle_alpha   90.00
_cell.angle_beta   90.00
_cell.angle_gamma   90.00
#
_symmetry.space_group_name_H-M   'P 1'
#
loop_
_entity.id
_entity.type
_entity.pdbx_description
1 polymer ?
#
loop_
_entity_poly.entity_id
_entity_poly.type
_entity_poly.pdbx_seq_one_letter_code
_entity_poly.pdbx_strand_id
1 'polypeptide(L)'
;QSQKKENKNDLAVTLFDEMVDHPRIRRVSRPHWNNKQYRSAVLDAQIELENMVKEKAGYPKDNSGHELSGTRLMHKVFDVNDPYLKWSDLSTRVLRDELDGYKFLFVGSVLGIRNPKAHLVFRQTPWRALQLLVFTTLLAELVDRCDYCKSEES
;
A
#
# COMPACT_ATOMS: atom_id res chain seq x y z
N GLN A 1 -6.37 12.45 -30.35
CA GLN A 1 -5.92 12.16 -28.96
C GLN A 1 -7.00 11.55 -28.07
N SER A 2 -8.30 11.82 -28.29
CA SER A 2 -9.41 11.23 -27.50
C SER A 2 -9.49 9.71 -27.61
N GLN A 3 -9.44 9.18 -28.84
CA GLN A 3 -9.59 7.75 -29.11
C GLN A 3 -8.46 6.87 -28.53
N LYS A 4 -7.23 7.43 -28.42
CA LYS A 4 -6.10 6.76 -27.75
C LYS A 4 -6.27 6.69 -26.22
N LYS A 5 -6.98 7.66 -25.62
CA LYS A 5 -7.30 7.67 -24.19
C LYS A 5 -8.46 6.71 -23.87
N GLU A 6 -9.47 6.64 -24.73
CA GLU A 6 -10.57 5.66 -24.61
C GLU A 6 -10.03 4.22 -24.69
N ASN A 7 -9.22 3.91 -25.70
CA ASN A 7 -8.61 2.58 -25.84
C ASN A 7 -7.78 2.16 -24.60
N LYS A 8 -7.05 3.10 -23.97
CA LYS A 8 -6.35 2.84 -22.71
C LYS A 8 -7.28 2.55 -21.53
N ASN A 9 -8.42 3.23 -21.45
CA ASN A 9 -9.37 3.00 -20.37
C ASN A 9 -10.05 1.64 -20.49
N ASP A 10 -10.38 1.23 -21.70
CA ASP A 10 -10.97 -0.09 -21.97
C ASP A 10 -9.96 -1.20 -21.67
N LEU A 11 -8.71 -1.03 -22.11
CA LEU A 11 -7.62 -1.93 -21.77
C LEU A 11 -7.44 -2.06 -20.25
N ALA A 12 -7.49 -0.95 -19.50
CA ALA A 12 -7.38 -1.02 -18.05
C ALA A 12 -8.48 -1.86 -17.41
N VAL A 13 -9.72 -1.76 -17.91
CA VAL A 13 -10.84 -2.57 -17.40
C VAL A 13 -10.57 -4.05 -17.62
N THR A 14 -10.04 -4.43 -18.80
CA THR A 14 -9.70 -5.83 -19.09
C THR A 14 -8.52 -6.37 -18.29
N LEU A 15 -7.53 -5.51 -17.98
CA LEU A 15 -6.31 -5.91 -17.26
C LEU A 15 -6.48 -5.97 -15.74
N PHE A 16 -7.60 -5.48 -15.19
CA PHE A 16 -7.77 -5.36 -13.75
C PHE A 16 -7.59 -6.69 -13.02
N ASP A 17 -8.32 -7.73 -13.44
CA ASP A 17 -8.27 -9.03 -12.75
C ASP A 17 -6.87 -9.67 -12.92
N GLU A 18 -6.18 -9.49 -14.05
CA GLU A 18 -4.83 -10.03 -14.25
C GLU A 18 -3.75 -9.33 -13.42
N MET A 19 -3.87 -8.00 -13.26
CA MET A 19 -2.80 -7.17 -12.68
C MET A 19 -3.00 -6.86 -11.19
N VAL A 20 -4.22 -7.02 -10.67
CA VAL A 20 -4.55 -6.80 -9.25
C VAL A 20 -4.92 -8.15 -8.65
N ASP A 21 -3.93 -8.99 -8.42
CA ASP A 21 -4.08 -10.39 -8.06
C ASP A 21 -3.88 -10.71 -6.58
N HIS A 22 -3.23 -9.83 -5.84
CA HIS A 22 -3.14 -9.96 -4.39
C HIS A 22 -4.56 -10.04 -3.75
N PRO A 23 -4.89 -11.14 -3.03
CA PRO A 23 -6.26 -11.48 -2.69
C PRO A 23 -6.96 -10.41 -1.84
N ARG A 24 -6.26 -9.84 -0.85
CA ARG A 24 -6.80 -8.78 0.00
C ARG A 24 -7.08 -7.48 -0.77
N ILE A 25 -6.16 -7.08 -1.63
CA ILE A 25 -6.27 -5.86 -2.44
C ILE A 25 -7.39 -6.00 -3.47
N ARG A 26 -7.45 -7.14 -4.18
CA ARG A 26 -8.53 -7.43 -5.13
C ARG A 26 -9.89 -7.42 -4.43
N ARG A 27 -10.01 -8.07 -3.26
CA ARG A 27 -11.27 -8.16 -2.49
C ARG A 27 -11.88 -6.79 -2.19
N VAL A 28 -11.08 -5.83 -1.74
CA VAL A 28 -11.59 -4.49 -1.36
C VAL A 28 -11.77 -3.56 -2.56
N SER A 29 -10.96 -3.71 -3.62
CA SER A 29 -10.99 -2.78 -4.75
C SER A 29 -11.99 -3.17 -5.85
N ARG A 30 -12.23 -4.47 -6.07
CA ARG A 30 -13.04 -4.99 -7.18
C ARG A 30 -14.50 -4.52 -7.18
N PRO A 31 -15.23 -4.45 -6.04
CA PRO A 31 -16.60 -3.94 -6.04
C PRO A 31 -16.68 -2.50 -6.56
N HIS A 32 -15.77 -1.63 -6.10
CA HIS A 32 -15.69 -0.25 -6.59
C HIS A 32 -15.27 -0.17 -8.05
N TRP A 33 -14.34 -1.03 -8.47
CA TRP A 33 -13.90 -1.10 -9.86
C TRP A 33 -15.06 -1.42 -10.81
N ASN A 34 -15.85 -2.45 -10.50
CA ASN A 34 -17.02 -2.86 -11.30
C ASN A 34 -18.08 -1.76 -11.36
N ASN A 35 -18.22 -0.98 -10.30
CA ASN A 35 -19.12 0.18 -10.23
C ASN A 35 -18.52 1.47 -10.84
N LYS A 36 -17.36 1.38 -11.50
CA LYS A 36 -16.62 2.51 -12.10
C LYS A 36 -16.24 3.60 -11.08
N GLN A 37 -16.20 3.25 -9.79
CA GLN A 37 -15.80 4.10 -8.67
C GLN A 37 -14.28 4.01 -8.45
N TYR A 38 -13.50 4.32 -9.48
CA TYR A 38 -12.05 4.07 -9.50
C TYR A 38 -11.26 4.78 -8.40
N ARG A 39 -11.73 5.94 -7.92
CA ARG A 39 -11.13 6.63 -6.76
C ARG A 39 -11.27 5.78 -5.50
N SER A 40 -12.48 5.27 -5.23
CA SER A 40 -12.78 4.45 -4.06
C SER A 40 -12.04 3.12 -4.13
N ALA A 41 -11.96 2.50 -5.32
CA ALA A 41 -11.16 1.28 -5.51
C ALA A 41 -9.71 1.45 -5.03
N VAL A 42 -9.06 2.57 -5.37
CA VAL A 42 -7.69 2.86 -4.93
C VAL A 42 -7.64 3.23 -3.44
N LEU A 43 -8.60 4.00 -2.93
CA LEU A 43 -8.63 4.40 -1.52
C LEU A 43 -8.73 3.17 -0.61
N ASP A 44 -9.65 2.26 -0.91
CA ASP A 44 -9.90 1.09 -0.09
C ASP A 44 -8.73 0.10 -0.15
N ALA A 45 -8.08 -0.03 -1.32
CA ALA A 45 -6.83 -0.78 -1.45
C ALA A 45 -5.70 -0.21 -0.56
N GLN A 46 -5.58 1.12 -0.48
CA GLN A 46 -4.57 1.78 0.37
C GLN A 46 -4.89 1.63 1.87
N ILE A 47 -6.17 1.66 2.24
CA ILE A 47 -6.61 1.37 3.62
C ILE A 47 -6.28 -0.09 3.97
N GLU A 48 -6.56 -1.03 3.07
CA GLU A 48 -6.25 -2.44 3.30
C GLU A 48 -4.74 -2.68 3.39
N LEU A 49 -3.92 -2.02 2.57
CA LEU A 49 -2.46 -2.06 2.69
C LEU A 49 -1.98 -1.59 4.07
N GLU A 50 -2.54 -0.50 4.59
CA GLU A 50 -2.22 -0.01 5.94
C GLU A 50 -2.64 -1.02 7.02
N ASN A 51 -3.82 -1.63 6.89
CA ASN A 51 -4.28 -2.66 7.81
C ASN A 51 -3.37 -3.88 7.81
N MET A 52 -2.91 -4.34 6.63
CA MET A 52 -1.93 -5.42 6.50
C MET A 52 -0.64 -5.10 7.27
N VAL A 53 -0.13 -3.86 7.16
CA VAL A 53 1.06 -3.42 7.89
C VAL A 53 0.81 -3.42 9.40
N LYS A 54 -0.33 -2.91 9.87
CA LYS A 54 -0.69 -2.90 11.29
C LYS A 54 -0.76 -4.31 11.87
N GLU A 55 -1.52 -5.18 11.21
CA GLU A 55 -1.70 -6.57 11.60
C GLU A 55 -0.35 -7.27 11.72
N LYS A 56 0.49 -7.14 10.68
CA LYS A 56 1.78 -7.84 10.64
C LYS A 56 2.79 -7.26 11.63
N ALA A 57 2.71 -5.97 11.93
CA ALA A 57 3.56 -5.31 12.92
C ALA A 57 3.02 -5.40 14.36
N GLY A 58 1.95 -6.15 14.62
CA GLY A 58 1.41 -6.31 15.97
C GLY A 58 0.74 -5.06 16.55
N TYR A 59 0.12 -4.23 15.70
CA TYR A 59 -0.61 -3.02 16.09
C TYR A 59 0.21 -2.06 16.96
N PRO A 60 1.33 -1.52 16.47
CA PRO A 60 2.21 -0.66 17.25
C PRO A 60 1.45 0.59 17.72
N LYS A 61 1.69 1.00 18.97
CA LYS A 61 1.03 2.12 19.64
C LYS A 61 2.00 3.26 19.91
N ASP A 62 1.47 4.47 20.02
CA ASP A 62 2.22 5.60 20.56
C ASP A 62 2.24 5.61 22.10
N ASN A 63 2.94 6.59 22.67
CA ASN A 63 3.11 6.73 24.12
C ASN A 63 1.80 6.95 24.88
N SER A 64 0.71 7.28 24.18
CA SER A 64 -0.63 7.44 24.76
C SER A 64 -1.49 6.18 24.58
N GLY A 65 -0.92 5.08 24.06
CA GLY A 65 -1.61 3.82 23.84
C GLY A 65 -2.47 3.78 22.57
N HIS A 66 -2.41 4.79 21.70
CA HIS A 66 -3.17 4.81 20.46
C HIS A 66 -2.42 4.11 19.34
N GLU A 67 -3.11 3.29 18.56
CA GLU A 67 -2.52 2.64 17.38
C GLU A 67 -1.95 3.67 16.40
N LEU A 68 -0.75 3.39 15.91
CA LEU A 68 -0.13 4.20 14.87
C LEU A 68 -0.89 4.02 13.55
N SER A 69 -0.96 5.09 12.77
CA SER A 69 -1.58 5.09 11.45
C SER A 69 -0.83 6.01 10.48
N GLY A 70 -1.14 5.86 9.20
CA GLY A 70 -0.58 6.67 8.13
C GLY A 70 0.95 6.69 8.11
N THR A 71 1.54 7.88 7.89
CA THR A 71 2.99 8.02 7.77
C THR A 71 3.74 7.68 9.07
N ARG A 72 3.15 7.98 10.24
CA ARG A 72 3.73 7.62 11.55
C ARG A 72 3.92 6.11 11.67
N LEU A 73 2.93 5.33 11.23
CA LEU A 73 3.03 3.87 11.20
C LEU A 73 4.19 3.41 10.30
N MET A 74 4.21 3.88 9.04
CA MET A 74 5.21 3.42 8.07
C MET A 74 6.64 3.78 8.50
N HIS A 75 6.83 4.97 9.09
CA HIS A 75 8.12 5.36 9.63
C HIS A 75 8.57 4.48 10.79
N LYS A 76 7.68 4.13 11.72
CA LYS A 76 8.03 3.32 12.89
C LYS A 76 8.23 1.85 12.53
N VAL A 77 7.38 1.30 11.66
CA VAL A 77 7.39 -0.13 11.32
C VAL A 77 8.64 -0.51 10.52
N PHE A 78 9.05 0.33 9.59
CA PHE A 78 10.19 0.07 8.70
C PHE A 78 11.44 0.88 9.06
N ASP A 79 11.58 1.33 10.32
CA ASP A 79 12.79 2.02 10.77
C ASP A 79 13.99 1.07 10.69
N VAL A 80 14.97 1.37 9.85
CA VAL A 80 16.17 0.55 9.63
C VAL A 80 17.01 0.35 10.90
N ASN A 81 16.83 1.18 11.94
CA ASN A 81 17.54 1.05 13.20
C ASN A 81 16.76 0.26 14.25
N ASP A 82 15.43 0.22 14.13
CA ASP A 82 14.54 -0.45 15.09
C ASP A 82 13.25 -0.98 14.40
N PRO A 83 13.38 -1.89 13.41
CA PRO A 83 12.25 -2.28 12.59
C PRO A 83 11.28 -3.16 13.37
N TYR A 84 9.99 -3.04 13.07
CA TYR A 84 9.01 -4.06 13.40
C TYR A 84 8.98 -5.12 12.29
N LEU A 85 9.13 -4.69 11.04
CA LEU A 85 9.10 -5.53 9.85
C LEU A 85 10.36 -5.33 9.00
N LYS A 86 10.93 -6.43 8.49
CA LYS A 86 12.07 -6.41 7.56
C LYS A 86 11.90 -7.45 6.45
N TRP A 87 12.53 -7.21 5.30
CA TRP A 87 12.57 -8.15 4.16
C TRP A 87 13.87 -8.93 4.05
N SER A 88 14.87 -8.60 4.87
CA SER A 88 16.20 -9.19 4.86
C SER A 88 16.84 -9.09 6.26
N ASP A 89 17.98 -9.72 6.47
CA ASP A 89 18.66 -9.76 7.77
C ASP A 89 19.33 -8.43 8.19
N LEU A 90 19.37 -7.44 7.30
CA LEU A 90 19.99 -6.12 7.50
C LEU A 90 21.51 -6.18 7.80
N SER A 91 22.18 -7.29 7.43
CA SER A 91 23.60 -7.55 7.71
C SER A 91 24.57 -6.65 6.94
N THR A 92 24.11 -6.05 5.83
CA THR A 92 24.93 -5.20 4.97
C THR A 92 24.29 -3.83 4.76
N ARG A 93 25.12 -2.83 4.40
CA ARG A 93 24.64 -1.50 4.04
C ARG A 93 23.62 -1.54 2.90
N VAL A 94 23.81 -2.39 1.90
CA VAL A 94 22.90 -2.51 0.75
C VAL A 94 21.51 -2.96 1.20
N LEU A 95 21.43 -3.95 2.09
CA LEU A 95 20.16 -4.45 2.63
C LEU A 95 19.47 -3.42 3.53
N ARG A 96 20.25 -2.63 4.27
CA ARG A 96 19.73 -1.51 5.08
C ARG A 96 19.17 -0.40 4.19
N ASP A 97 19.90 -0.02 3.15
CA ASP A 97 19.46 1.00 2.18
C ASP A 97 18.19 0.54 1.42
N GLU A 98 18.05 -0.77 1.15
CA GLU A 98 16.84 -1.35 0.56
C GLU A 98 15.62 -1.22 1.48
N LEU A 99 15.73 -1.59 2.77
CA LEU A 99 14.65 -1.40 3.75
C LEU A 99 14.24 0.07 3.86
N ASP A 100 15.22 0.98 3.90
CA ASP A 100 14.97 2.41 3.97
C ASP A 100 14.28 2.96 2.70
N GLY A 101 14.71 2.46 1.53
CA GLY A 101 14.09 2.78 0.24
C GLY A 101 12.63 2.37 0.18
N TYR A 102 12.31 1.14 0.58
CA TYR A 102 10.93 0.68 0.64
C TYR A 102 10.11 1.45 1.68
N LYS A 103 10.66 1.78 2.85
CA LYS A 103 10.01 2.68 3.81
C LYS A 103 9.53 3.97 3.13
N PHE A 104 10.36 4.60 2.29
CA PHE A 104 9.95 5.80 1.55
C PHE A 104 8.82 5.53 0.56
N LEU A 105 8.79 4.36 -0.10
CA LEU A 105 7.67 3.98 -0.98
C LEU A 105 6.36 3.83 -0.19
N PHE A 106 6.37 3.18 0.97
CA PHE A 106 5.20 3.07 1.84
C PHE A 106 4.72 4.44 2.35
N VAL A 107 5.65 5.27 2.85
CA VAL A 107 5.35 6.64 3.30
C VAL A 107 4.76 7.47 2.16
N GLY A 108 5.38 7.42 0.98
CA GLY A 108 4.92 8.13 -0.21
C GLY A 108 3.56 7.64 -0.70
N SER A 109 3.28 6.35 -0.60
CA SER A 109 1.97 5.76 -0.92
C SER A 109 0.86 6.34 -0.04
N VAL A 110 1.07 6.35 1.28
CA VAL A 110 0.10 6.93 2.21
C VAL A 110 -0.07 8.43 1.96
N LEU A 111 1.05 9.17 1.90
CA LEU A 111 1.01 10.63 1.84
C LEU A 111 0.50 11.16 0.50
N GLY A 112 0.92 10.55 -0.60
CA GLY A 112 0.64 11.02 -1.96
C GLY A 112 -0.57 10.36 -2.64
N ILE A 113 -0.99 9.17 -2.18
CA ILE A 113 -2.11 8.42 -2.80
C ILE A 113 -3.31 8.40 -1.85
N ARG A 114 -3.16 7.85 -0.63
CA ARG A 114 -4.26 7.69 0.33
C ARG A 114 -4.81 9.05 0.77
N ASN A 115 -3.95 9.93 1.29
CA ASN A 115 -4.40 11.20 1.88
C ASN A 115 -5.20 12.09 0.92
N PRO A 116 -4.74 12.39 -0.32
CA PRO A 116 -5.54 13.20 -1.24
C PRO A 116 -6.86 12.52 -1.60
N LYS A 117 -6.89 11.19 -1.72
CA LYS A 117 -8.12 10.44 -2.00
C LYS A 117 -9.06 10.38 -0.80
N ALA A 118 -8.58 10.49 0.43
CA ALA A 118 -9.44 10.59 1.61
C ALA A 118 -10.08 11.99 1.74
N HIS A 119 -9.34 13.04 1.37
CA HIS A 119 -9.76 14.43 1.64
C HIS A 119 -10.30 15.21 0.43
N LEU A 120 -10.09 14.71 -0.81
CA LEU A 120 -10.53 15.38 -2.03
C LEU A 120 -11.46 14.48 -2.86
N VAL A 121 -12.46 15.08 -3.50
CA VAL A 121 -13.32 14.44 -4.49
C VAL A 121 -12.87 14.86 -5.88
N PHE A 122 -12.41 13.90 -6.69
CA PHE A 122 -11.97 14.15 -8.05
C PHE A 122 -12.21 12.94 -8.95
N ARG A 123 -12.30 13.21 -10.26
CA ARG A 123 -12.45 12.16 -11.27
C ARG A 123 -11.15 11.38 -11.42
N GLN A 124 -11.21 10.08 -11.16
CA GLN A 124 -10.12 9.13 -11.34
C GLN A 124 -10.38 8.33 -12.62
N THR A 125 -9.43 8.30 -13.55
CA THR A 125 -9.53 7.44 -14.75
C THR A 125 -9.20 5.98 -14.39
N PRO A 126 -9.79 4.98 -15.08
CA PRO A 126 -9.48 3.58 -14.85
C PRO A 126 -8.00 3.29 -15.09
N TRP A 127 -7.40 3.80 -16.17
CA TRP A 127 -5.97 3.57 -16.43
C TRP A 127 -5.08 4.03 -15.27
N ARG A 128 -5.32 5.23 -14.73
CA ARG A 128 -4.52 5.73 -13.59
C ARG A 128 -4.86 4.99 -12.30
N ALA A 129 -6.10 4.56 -12.10
CA ALA A 129 -6.44 3.73 -10.95
C ALA A 129 -5.76 2.36 -11.02
N LEU A 130 -5.73 1.70 -12.19
CA LEU A 130 -5.03 0.43 -12.37
C LEU A 130 -3.55 0.56 -11.99
N GLN A 131 -2.85 1.58 -12.49
CA GLN A 131 -1.44 1.80 -12.13
C GLN A 131 -1.23 1.93 -10.61
N LEU A 132 -2.13 2.63 -9.92
CA LEU A 132 -2.04 2.80 -8.47
C LEU A 132 -2.39 1.51 -7.73
N LEU A 133 -3.33 0.71 -8.24
CA LEU A 133 -3.70 -0.59 -7.66
C LEU A 133 -2.60 -1.62 -7.85
N VAL A 134 -1.94 -1.65 -9.02
CA VAL A 134 -0.76 -2.49 -9.26
C VAL A 134 0.38 -2.11 -8.31
N PHE A 135 0.63 -0.81 -8.13
CA PHE A 135 1.61 -0.36 -7.14
C PHE A 135 1.21 -0.77 -5.71
N THR A 136 -0.07 -0.66 -5.36
CA THR A 136 -0.57 -1.11 -4.04
C THR A 136 -0.44 -2.64 -3.87
N THR A 137 -0.64 -3.40 -4.94
CA THR A 137 -0.50 -4.87 -5.00
C THR A 137 0.95 -5.26 -4.73
N LEU A 138 1.92 -4.62 -5.40
CA LEU A 138 3.35 -4.80 -5.14
C LEU A 138 3.73 -4.54 -3.67
N LEU A 139 3.21 -3.46 -3.08
CA LEU A 139 3.47 -3.16 -1.67
C LEU A 139 2.83 -4.20 -0.75
N ALA A 140 1.65 -4.72 -1.08
CA ALA A 140 0.99 -5.77 -0.30
C ALA A 140 1.80 -7.08 -0.31
N GLU A 141 2.32 -7.48 -1.48
CA GLU A 141 3.24 -8.63 -1.61
C GLU A 141 4.55 -8.45 -0.82
N LEU A 142 5.03 -7.20 -0.70
CA LEU A 142 6.16 -6.89 0.16
C LEU A 142 5.78 -7.10 1.63
N VAL A 143 4.60 -6.63 2.07
CA VAL A 143 4.14 -6.89 3.44
C VAL A 143 4.06 -8.38 3.72
N ASP A 144 3.48 -9.17 2.81
CA ASP A 144 3.37 -10.64 2.95
C ASP A 144 4.72 -11.33 3.13
N ARG A 145 5.80 -10.79 2.53
CA ARG A 145 7.16 -11.33 2.65
C ARG A 145 7.96 -10.84 3.86
N CYS A 146 7.49 -9.83 4.60
CA CYS A 146 8.22 -9.35 5.77
C CYS A 146 8.30 -10.40 6.89
N ASP A 147 9.36 -10.34 7.68
CA ASP A 147 9.45 -11.01 8.97
C ASP A 147 9.21 -10.02 10.11
N TYR A 148 8.51 -10.47 11.17
CA TYR A 148 8.35 -9.71 12.40
C TYR A 148 9.63 -9.75 13.23
N CYS A 149 10.04 -8.61 13.77
CA CYS A 149 11.37 -8.43 14.38
C CYS A 149 11.35 -8.27 15.90
N LYS A 150 10.22 -7.90 16.51
CA LYS A 150 10.18 -7.68 17.95
C LYS A 150 10.04 -9.03 18.64
N SER A 151 10.89 -9.28 19.62
CA SER A 151 10.64 -10.38 20.57
C SER A 151 9.34 -10.09 21.32
N GLU A 152 8.56 -11.13 21.63
CA GLU A 152 7.49 -11.01 22.61
C GLU A 152 8.12 -10.49 23.91
N GLU A 153 7.72 -9.30 24.35
CA GLU A 153 8.06 -8.80 25.67
C GLU A 153 7.36 -9.73 26.67
N SER A 154 8.14 -10.64 27.25
CA SER A 154 7.76 -11.55 28.35
C SER A 154 7.48 -10.81 29.64
#